data_AF-A0A4Y2N8V2-F1
#
_entry.id   AF-A0A4Y2N8V2-F1
#
_cell.length_a   1.000
_cell.length_b   1.000
_cell.length_c   1.000
_cell.angle_alpha   90.00
_cell.angle_beta   90.00
_cell.angle_gamma   90.00
#
_symmetry.space_group_name_H-M   'P 1'
#
loop_
_entity.id
_entity.type
_entity.pdbx_description
1 polymer ?
#
loop_
_entity_poly.entity_id
_entity_poly.type
_entity_poly.pdbx_seq_one_letter_code
_entity_poly.pdbx_strand_id
1 'polypeptide(L)'
;MVLPPGKLYFTQLEKELILVLAKQHLDVTENKETNEVTSAEKAEAFCEISKRINDTDGVNPRTEKKIRQCYHNRKKVKTKIYSSLARTKKNWRRRSVKTNGVINF
;
A
#
# COMPACT_ATOMS: atom_id res chain seq x y z
N MET A 1 -6.67 24.69 -20.94
CA MET A 1 -5.25 24.82 -20.55
C MET A 1 -4.68 23.42 -20.36
N VAL A 2 -3.75 23.00 -21.21
CA VAL A 2 -3.09 21.69 -21.10
C VAL A 2 -1.83 21.89 -20.26
N LEU A 3 -1.84 21.37 -19.04
CA LEU A 3 -0.67 21.42 -18.16
C LEU A 3 0.48 20.64 -18.79
N PRO A 4 1.74 21.10 -18.66
CA PRO A 4 2.90 20.34 -19.13
C PRO A 4 2.92 18.95 -18.47
N PRO A 5 3.49 17.92 -19.10
CA PRO A 5 3.60 16.58 -18.53
C PRO A 5 4.65 16.56 -17.40
N GLY A 6 4.37 17.30 -16.33
CA GLY A 6 4.99 17.10 -15.04
C GLY A 6 4.68 15.68 -14.56
N LYS A 7 5.54 15.14 -13.71
CA LYS A 7 5.35 13.83 -13.09
C LYS A 7 4.08 13.87 -12.25
N LEU A 8 2.94 13.55 -12.85
CA LEU A 8 1.64 13.58 -12.17
C LEU A 8 1.72 12.56 -11.04
N TYR A 9 1.71 13.03 -9.79
CA TYR A 9 1.63 12.15 -8.63
C TYR A 9 0.21 11.61 -8.50
N PHE A 10 0.08 10.45 -7.86
CA PHE A 10 -1.25 9.97 -7.50
C PHE A 10 -1.86 10.90 -6.45
N THR A 11 -3.09 11.37 -6.67
CA THR A 11 -3.85 12.14 -5.67
C THR A 11 -4.24 11.24 -4.50
N GLN A 12 -4.72 11.82 -3.39
CA GLN A 12 -5.18 11.01 -2.26
C GLN A 12 -6.39 10.15 -2.65
N LEU A 13 -7.33 10.73 -3.40
CA LEU A 13 -8.54 10.06 -3.88
C LEU A 13 -8.18 8.87 -4.78
N GLU A 14 -7.28 9.08 -5.76
CA GLU A 14 -6.80 8.00 -6.64
C GLU A 14 -6.17 6.86 -5.83
N LYS A 15 -5.38 7.19 -4.81
CA LYS A 15 -4.74 6.19 -3.96
C LYS A 15 -5.74 5.40 -3.11
N GLU A 16 -6.81 6.04 -2.64
CA GLU A 16 -7.86 5.39 -1.87
C GLU A 16 -8.71 4.49 -2.76
N LEU A 17 -9.05 4.95 -3.96
CA LEU A 17 -9.75 4.18 -4.97
C LEU A 17 -8.98 2.90 -5.33
N ILE A 18 -7.67 3.00 -5.56
CA ILE A 18 -6.80 1.83 -5.80
C ILE A 18 -6.91 0.81 -4.66
N LEU A 19 -6.94 1.26 -3.41
CA LEU A 19 -7.06 0.37 -2.26
C LEU A 19 -8.45 -0.28 -2.16
N VAL A 20 -9.51 0.46 -2.45
CA VAL A 20 -10.89 -0.06 -2.43
C VAL A 20 -11.08 -1.10 -3.52
N LEU A 21 -10.61 -0.83 -4.73
CA LEU A 21 -10.71 -1.78 -5.85
C LEU A 21 -9.82 -3.01 -5.61
N ALA A 22 -8.57 -2.82 -5.15
CA ALA A 22 -7.71 -3.94 -4.80
C ALA A 22 -8.25 -4.78 -3.64
N LYS A 23 -9.07 -4.22 -2.75
CA LYS A 23 -9.75 -4.98 -1.69
C LYS A 23 -10.69 -6.04 -2.24
N GLN A 24 -11.30 -5.81 -3.41
CA GLN A 24 -12.22 -6.75 -4.05
C GLN A 24 -11.50 -7.96 -4.65
N HIS A 25 -10.18 -7.84 -4.88
CA HIS A 25 -9.34 -8.91 -5.41
C HIS A 25 -8.25 -9.33 -4.40
N LEU A 26 -8.52 -9.23 -3.09
CA LEU A 26 -7.51 -9.52 -2.05
C LEU A 26 -6.96 -10.95 -2.15
N ASP A 27 -7.85 -11.92 -2.40
CA ASP A 27 -7.50 -13.33 -2.44
C ASP A 27 -6.45 -13.61 -3.52
N VAL A 28 -6.54 -12.91 -4.66
CA VAL A 28 -5.61 -13.01 -5.78
C VAL A 28 -4.39 -12.11 -5.57
N THR A 29 -4.59 -10.85 -5.18
CA THR A 29 -3.51 -9.84 -5.07
C THR A 29 -2.58 -10.06 -3.88
N GLU A 30 -3.05 -10.70 -2.80
CA GLU A 30 -2.25 -11.04 -1.62
C GLU A 30 -1.73 -12.48 -1.62
N ASN A 31 -2.14 -13.30 -2.59
CA ASN A 31 -1.59 -14.65 -2.73
C ASN A 31 -0.05 -14.56 -2.82
N LYS A 32 0.64 -15.32 -1.97
CA LYS A 32 2.11 -15.38 -1.91
C LYS A 32 2.69 -16.35 -2.93
N GLU A 33 1.86 -17.17 -3.55
CA GLU A 33 2.27 -18.09 -4.60
C GLU A 33 2.79 -17.33 -5.81
N THR A 34 3.83 -17.89 -6.41
CA THR A 34 4.55 -17.34 -7.57
C THR A 34 4.42 -18.25 -8.80
N ASN A 35 3.37 -19.06 -8.85
CA ASN A 35 3.07 -19.90 -9.99
C ASN A 35 2.73 -19.04 -11.22
N GLU A 36 2.99 -19.53 -12.42
CA GLU A 36 2.69 -18.78 -13.66
C GLU A 36 1.20 -18.43 -13.77
N VAL A 37 0.34 -19.37 -13.36
CA VAL A 37 -1.12 -19.19 -13.31
C VAL A 37 -1.51 -18.06 -12.36
N THR A 38 -0.99 -18.06 -11.13
CA THR A 38 -1.31 -17.03 -10.14
C THR A 38 -0.68 -15.68 -10.48
N SER A 39 0.39 -15.66 -11.28
CA SER A 39 0.95 -14.42 -11.83
C SER A 39 0.03 -13.82 -12.90
N ALA A 40 -0.53 -14.65 -13.78
CA ALA A 40 -1.50 -14.22 -14.79
C ALA A 40 -2.80 -13.68 -14.14
N GLU A 41 -3.35 -14.39 -13.16
CA GLU A 41 -4.53 -13.95 -12.42
C GLU A 41 -4.30 -12.61 -11.70
N LYS A 42 -3.12 -12.40 -11.11
CA LYS A 42 -2.74 -11.11 -10.51
C LYS A 42 -2.67 -10.01 -11.57
N ALA A 43 -2.10 -10.30 -12.74
CA ALA A 43 -2.03 -9.34 -13.84
C ALA A 43 -3.44 -8.97 -14.34
N GLU A 44 -4.33 -9.95 -14.49
CA GLU A 44 -5.73 -9.75 -14.86
C GLU A 44 -6.46 -8.87 -13.83
N ALA A 45 -6.32 -9.19 -12.54
CA ALA A 45 -6.89 -8.37 -11.46
C ALA A 45 -6.39 -6.91 -11.53
N PHE A 46 -5.09 -6.67 -11.74
CA PHE A 46 -4.57 -5.31 -11.89
C PHE A 46 -5.03 -4.63 -13.19
N CYS A 47 -5.23 -5.40 -14.27
CA CYS A 47 -5.79 -4.90 -15.52
C CYS A 47 -7.23 -4.41 -15.32
N GLU A 48 -8.08 -5.18 -14.65
CA GLU A 48 -9.45 -4.78 -14.30
C GLU A 48 -9.48 -3.54 -13.41
N ILE A 49 -8.64 -3.50 -12.36
CA ILE A 49 -8.51 -2.34 -11.49
C ILE A 49 -8.10 -1.11 -12.31
N SER A 50 -7.18 -1.26 -13.27
CA SER A 50 -6.73 -0.15 -14.11
C SER A 50 -7.83 0.39 -15.01
N LYS A 51 -8.67 -0.49 -15.59
CA LYS A 51 -9.82 -0.10 -16.40
C LYS A 51 -10.80 0.71 -15.56
N ARG A 52 -11.18 0.21 -14.38
CA ARG A 52 -12.13 0.90 -13.48
C ARG A 52 -11.63 2.26 -13.01
N ILE A 53 -10.34 2.39 -12.71
CA ILE A 53 -9.73 3.66 -12.30
C ILE A 53 -9.77 4.67 -13.43
N ASN A 54 -9.42 4.24 -14.64
CA ASN A 54 -9.38 5.11 -15.81
C ASN A 54 -10.79 5.50 -16.30
N ASP A 55 -11.80 4.69 -15.97
CA ASP A 55 -13.22 4.96 -16.22
C ASP A 55 -13.87 5.86 -15.14
N THR A 56 -13.16 6.13 -14.04
CA THR A 56 -13.67 6.98 -12.97
C THR A 56 -13.45 8.46 -13.30
N ASP A 57 -14.53 9.26 -13.26
CA ASP A 57 -14.45 10.71 -13.46
C ASP A 57 -13.54 11.40 -12.42
N GLY A 58 -12.76 12.37 -12.89
CA GLY A 58 -11.85 13.14 -12.04
C GLY A 58 -10.53 12.43 -11.70
N VAL A 59 -10.28 11.24 -12.26
CA VAL A 59 -9.00 10.54 -12.16
C VAL A 59 -8.19 10.73 -13.44
N ASN A 60 -6.87 10.91 -13.30
CA ASN A 60 -6.00 10.93 -14.46
C ASN A 60 -5.77 9.50 -14.96
N PRO A 61 -5.87 9.23 -16.28
CA PRO A 61 -5.62 7.90 -16.82
C PRO A 61 -4.18 7.45 -16.55
N ARG A 62 -4.02 6.23 -16.04
CA ARG A 62 -2.72 5.63 -15.71
C ARG A 62 -2.57 4.24 -16.31
N THR A 63 -1.32 3.86 -16.53
CA THR A 63 -0.97 2.49 -16.88
C THR A 63 -1.06 1.57 -15.66
N GLU A 64 -1.45 0.32 -15.92
CA GLU A 64 -1.51 -0.76 -14.94
C GLU A 64 -0.22 -0.84 -14.10
N LYS A 65 0.95 -0.76 -14.75
CA LYS A 65 2.26 -0.78 -14.08
C LYS A 65 2.40 0.29 -13.00
N LYS A 66 1.89 1.51 -13.23
CA LYS A 66 1.93 2.61 -12.26
C LYS A 66 0.97 2.38 -11.10
N ILE A 67 -0.21 1.85 -11.39
CA ILE A 67 -1.23 1.50 -10.39
C ILE A 67 -0.72 0.40 -9.47
N ARG A 68 -0.19 -0.69 -10.04
CA ARG A 68 0.44 -1.79 -9.32
C ARG A 68 1.58 -1.31 -8.43
N GLN A 69 2.45 -0.44 -8.96
CA GLN A 69 3.53 0.18 -8.18
C GLN A 69 2.99 1.02 -7.00
N CYS A 70 1.93 1.79 -7.21
CA CYS A 70 1.30 2.61 -6.18
C CYS A 70 0.72 1.74 -5.04
N TYR A 71 0.02 0.66 -5.39
CA TYR A 71 -0.50 -0.31 -4.44
C TYR A 71 0.60 -0.95 -3.59
N HIS A 72 1.67 -1.46 -4.21
CA HIS A 72 2.79 -2.07 -3.48
C HIS A 72 3.52 -1.07 -2.58
N ASN A 73 3.72 0.16 -3.05
CA ASN A 73 4.32 1.21 -2.23
C ASN A 73 3.49 1.50 -0.98
N ARG A 74 2.15 1.57 -1.11
CA ARG A 74 1.26 1.73 0.04
C ARG A 74 1.31 0.56 1.01
N LYS A 75 1.38 -0.69 0.52
CA LYS A 75 1.57 -1.86 1.41
C LYS A 75 2.88 -1.76 2.19
N LYS A 76 3.99 -1.43 1.51
CA LYS A 76 5.29 -1.25 2.17
C LYS A 76 5.26 -0.17 3.25
N VAL A 77 4.56 0.94 3.02
CA VAL A 77 4.38 2.01 4.03
C VAL A 77 3.61 1.49 5.25
N LYS A 78 2.50 0.76 5.06
CA LYS A 78 1.76 0.15 6.17
C LYS A 78 2.63 -0.79 6.99
N THR A 79 3.42 -1.66 6.34
CA THR A 79 4.34 -2.57 7.04
C THR A 79 5.40 -1.82 7.84
N LYS A 80 5.97 -0.74 7.28
CA LYS A 80 6.97 0.09 7.96
C LYS A 80 6.40 0.82 9.19
N ILE A 81 5.17 1.32 9.11
CA ILE A 81 4.51 1.97 10.25
C ILE A 81 4.23 0.94 11.36
N TYR A 82 3.74 -0.25 10.99
CA TYR A 82 3.49 -1.30 11.98
C TYR A 82 4.78 -1.77 12.67
N SER A 83 5.86 -1.94 11.92
CA SER A 83 7.16 -2.34 12.48
C SER A 83 7.79 -1.25 13.34
N SER A 84 7.64 0.04 12.98
CA SER A 84 8.09 1.14 13.83
C SER A 84 7.30 1.23 15.14
N LEU A 85 5.98 1.08 15.09
CA LEU A 85 5.12 1.01 16.28
C LEU A 85 5.50 -0.16 17.19
N ALA A 86 5.75 -1.34 16.62
CA ALA A 86 6.21 -2.51 17.37
C ALA A 86 7.58 -2.26 18.05
N ARG A 87 8.51 -1.60 17.34
CA ARG A 87 9.82 -1.21 17.88
C ARG A 87 9.70 -0.21 19.03
N THR A 88 8.83 0.79 18.88
CA THR A 88 8.53 1.78 19.92
C THR A 88 7.95 1.10 21.16
N LYS A 89 6.95 0.22 21.02
CA LYS A 89 6.38 -0.55 22.15
C LYS A 89 7.44 -1.39 22.88
N LYS A 90 8.33 -2.06 22.14
CA LYS A 90 9.44 -2.84 22.73
C LYS A 90 10.42 -1.93 23.49
N ASN A 91 10.70 -0.74 22.97
CA ASN A 91 11.57 0.24 23.62
C ASN A 91 10.96 0.80 24.90
N TRP A 92 9.66 1.13 24.90
CA TRP A 92 8.91 1.53 26.09
C TRP A 92 8.94 0.46 27.19
N ARG A 93 8.69 -0.81 26.85
CA ARG A 93 8.79 -1.92 27.80
C ARG A 93 10.19 -2.03 28.43
N ARG A 94 11.25 -1.90 27.63
CA ARG A 94 12.64 -1.94 28.15
C ARG A 94 12.97 -0.76 29.06
N ARG A 95 12.45 0.44 28.79
CA ARG A 95 12.64 1.63 29.64
C ARG A 95 11.93 1.48 30.99
N SER A 96 10.70 0.96 31.00
CA SER A 96 9.91 0.75 32.23
C SER A 96 10.52 -0.29 33.17
N VAL A 97 11.14 -1.35 32.66
CA VAL A 97 11.87 -2.34 33.49
C VAL A 97 13.12 -1.72 34.13
N LYS A 98 13.73 -0.70 33.50
CA LYS A 98 14.96 -0.06 33.98
C LYS A 98 14.70 1.00 35.06
N THR A 99 13.50 1.57 35.12
CA THR A 99 13.12 2.57 36.13
C THR A 99 12.60 1.97 37.44
N ASN A 100 12.21 0.69 37.45
CA ASN A 100 11.73 0.01 38.66
C ASN A 100 12.86 -0.58 39.53
N GLY A 101 14.13 -0.28 39.22
CA GLY A 101 15.30 -0.78 39.95
C GLY A 101 16.12 0.31 40.66
N VAL A 102 15.61 1.54 40.76
CA VAL A 102 16.30 2.63 41.48
C VAL A 102 15.30 3.35 42.39
N ILE A 103 14.88 2.66 43.44
CA ILE A 103 14.50 3.29 44.71
C ILE A 103 15.18 2.47 45.80
N ASN A 104 16.41 2.83 46.14
CA ASN A 104 16.98 2.50 47.44
C ASN A 104 16.92 3.80 48.26
N PHE A 105 16.23 3.71 49.40
CA PHE A 105 16.27 4.67 50.49
C PHE A 105 17.68 4.76 51.09
#